data_AF-A0A7Y4Y4J2-F1
#
_entry.id   AF-A0A7Y4Y4J2-F1
#
_cell.length_a   1.000
_cell.length_b   1.000
_cell.length_c   1.000
_cell.angle_alpha   90.00
_cell.angle_beta   90.00
_cell.angle_gamma   90.00
#
_symmetry.space_group_name_H-M   'P 1'
#
loop_
_entity.id
_entity.type
_entity.pdbx_description
1 polymer ?
#
loop_
_entity_poly.entity_id
_entity_poly.type
_entity_poly.pdbx_seq_one_letter_code
_entity_poly.pdbx_strand_id
1 'polypeptide(L)'
;MRHDYLADWDAFVRVIISMIEAGHDEASISERFNGLMVEWSGVIIEIKLNEEFAPGVAVSMDTGIFPISNGKSLRADYLFLNIRPSDSSDWKNCKIGDRIRFRAKISRALGPFPGVQLSEFDDDPEIILMLGLYECQTMHSD
;
A
#
# COMPACT_ATOMS: atom_id res chain seq x y z
N MET A 1 -3.47 -16.16 -16.22
CA MET A 1 -2.90 -14.83 -16.50
C MET A 1 -1.96 -14.54 -15.35
N ARG A 2 -0.66 -14.38 -15.60
CA ARG A 2 0.32 -14.18 -14.52
C ARG A 2 0.02 -12.84 -13.82
N HIS A 3 -0.13 -12.85 -12.50
CA HIS A 3 -0.33 -11.64 -11.70
C HIS A 3 1.02 -10.97 -11.41
N ASP A 4 1.82 -10.71 -12.45
CA ASP A 4 3.17 -10.16 -12.30
C ASP A 4 3.15 -8.78 -11.61
N TYR A 5 2.02 -8.06 -11.71
CA TYR A 5 1.79 -6.80 -11.01
C TYR A 5 1.68 -6.93 -9.48
N LEU A 6 1.42 -8.11 -8.91
CA LEU A 6 1.38 -8.27 -7.44
C LEU A 6 2.79 -8.30 -6.83
N ALA A 7 3.82 -8.48 -7.64
CA ALA A 7 5.23 -8.47 -7.22
C ALA A 7 5.96 -7.17 -7.59
N ASP A 8 5.27 -6.21 -8.21
CA ASP A 8 5.84 -4.97 -8.73
C ASP A 8 4.90 -3.80 -8.42
N TRP A 9 5.37 -2.87 -7.60
CA TRP A 9 4.58 -1.72 -7.13
C TRP A 9 4.09 -0.84 -8.29
N ASP A 10 4.97 -0.54 -9.25
CA ASP A 10 4.63 0.30 -10.40
C ASP A 10 3.58 -0.35 -11.28
N ALA A 11 3.74 -1.64 -11.56
CA ALA A 11 2.78 -2.40 -12.33
C ALA A 11 1.43 -2.44 -11.60
N PHE A 12 1.42 -2.61 -10.28
CA PHE A 12 0.19 -2.55 -9.48
C PHE A 12 -0.51 -1.19 -9.59
N VAL A 13 0.23 -0.09 -9.38
CA VAL A 13 -0.32 1.26 -9.46
C VAL A 13 -0.86 1.57 -10.86
N ARG A 14 -0.18 1.11 -11.92
CA ARG A 14 -0.67 1.24 -13.30
C ARG A 14 -1.98 0.49 -13.56
N VAL A 15 -2.18 -0.67 -12.93
CA VAL A 15 -3.47 -1.37 -13.00
C VAL A 15 -4.57 -0.55 -12.30
N ILE A 16 -4.29 0.05 -11.14
CA ILE A 16 -5.24 0.95 -10.46
C ILE A 16 -5.60 2.13 -11.36
N ILE A 17 -4.61 2.81 -11.95
CA ILE A 17 -4.82 3.94 -12.87
C ILE A 17 -5.73 3.52 -14.03
N SER A 18 -5.42 2.38 -14.67
CA SER A 18 -6.25 1.88 -15.77
C SER A 18 -7.70 1.62 -15.35
N MET A 19 -7.95 1.23 -14.10
CA MET A 19 -9.31 1.04 -13.59
C MET A 19 -10.02 2.37 -13.33
N ILE A 20 -9.32 3.35 -12.75
CA ILE A 20 -9.84 4.71 -12.57
C ILE A 20 -10.25 5.30 -13.92
N GLU A 21 -9.37 5.20 -14.92
CA GLU A 21 -9.63 5.73 -16.27
C GLU A 21 -10.76 4.99 -17.00
N ALA A 22 -11.01 3.73 -16.65
CA ALA A 22 -12.17 2.97 -17.12
C ALA A 22 -13.46 3.27 -16.35
N GLY A 23 -13.44 4.18 -15.37
CA GLY A 23 -14.61 4.60 -14.60
C GLY A 23 -15.01 3.66 -13.46
N HIS A 24 -14.10 2.79 -12.99
CA HIS A 24 -14.36 1.98 -11.80
C HIS A 24 -14.31 2.85 -10.54
N ASP A 25 -15.26 2.63 -9.63
CA ASP A 25 -15.25 3.25 -8.30
C ASP A 25 -14.32 2.52 -7.32
N GLU A 26 -14.02 3.16 -6.19
CA GLU A 26 -13.14 2.62 -5.15
C GLU A 26 -13.62 1.26 -4.62
N ALA A 27 -14.94 1.08 -4.52
CA ALA A 27 -15.53 -0.16 -4.03
C ALA A 27 -15.22 -1.33 -4.99
N SER A 28 -15.37 -1.11 -6.29
CA SER A 28 -15.05 -2.09 -7.33
C SER A 28 -13.55 -2.40 -7.39
N ILE A 29 -12.70 -1.37 -7.25
CA ILE A 29 -11.25 -1.52 -7.20
C ILE A 29 -10.85 -2.32 -5.94
N SER A 30 -11.36 -1.94 -4.77
CA SER A 30 -11.15 -2.65 -3.51
C SER A 30 -11.54 -4.12 -3.60
N GLU A 31 -12.72 -4.43 -4.12
CA GLU A 31 -13.21 -5.81 -4.23
C GLU A 31 -12.30 -6.66 -5.12
N ARG A 32 -11.80 -6.09 -6.22
CA ARG A 32 -10.88 -6.80 -7.13
C ARG A 32 -9.59 -7.25 -6.45
N PHE A 33 -9.04 -6.43 -5.55
CA PHE A 33 -7.76 -6.70 -4.91
C PHE A 33 -7.89 -7.33 -3.51
N ASN A 34 -9.10 -7.37 -2.96
CA ASN A 34 -9.34 -7.91 -1.62
C ASN A 34 -8.90 -9.37 -1.51
N GLY A 35 -8.11 -9.65 -0.48
CA GLY A 35 -7.56 -10.97 -0.18
C GLY A 35 -6.31 -11.35 -0.98
N LEU A 36 -5.89 -10.53 -1.95
CA LEU A 36 -4.67 -10.80 -2.72
C LEU A 36 -3.42 -10.53 -1.90
N MET A 37 -2.43 -11.40 -2.07
CA MET A 37 -1.09 -11.23 -1.51
C MET A 37 -0.23 -10.46 -2.50
N VAL A 38 0.53 -9.51 -1.98
CA VAL A 38 1.50 -8.69 -2.71
C VAL A 38 2.88 -8.87 -2.10
N GLU A 39 3.90 -8.68 -2.93
CA GLU A 39 5.29 -8.63 -2.52
C GLU A 39 5.94 -7.39 -3.10
N TRP A 40 6.29 -6.43 -2.25
CA TRP A 40 6.85 -5.16 -2.69
C TRP A 40 8.09 -4.81 -1.87
N SER A 41 8.78 -3.75 -2.30
CA SER A 41 9.93 -3.21 -1.59
C SER A 41 9.81 -1.70 -1.44
N GLY A 42 10.30 -1.19 -0.32
CA GLY A 42 10.33 0.24 -0.04
C GLY A 42 11.25 0.54 1.14
N VAL A 43 11.30 1.80 1.55
CA VAL A 43 12.13 2.29 2.66
C VAL A 43 11.26 2.61 3.85
N ILE A 44 11.59 2.09 5.03
CA ILE A 44 10.86 2.42 6.26
C ILE A 44 11.09 3.90 6.60
N ILE A 45 10.01 4.66 6.76
CA ILE A 45 10.06 6.06 7.17
C ILE A 45 9.51 6.30 8.58
N GLU A 46 8.69 5.37 9.09
CA GLU A 46 8.14 5.45 10.45
C GLU A 46 7.86 4.06 11.01
N ILE A 47 8.09 3.88 12.31
CA ILE A 47 7.77 2.64 13.05
C ILE A 47 6.90 3.01 14.26
N LYS A 48 5.68 2.49 14.30
CA LYS A 48 4.64 2.77 15.30
C LYS A 48 4.13 1.48 15.96
N LEU A 49 4.98 0.49 16.21
CA LEU A 49 4.55 -0.84 16.68
C LEU A 49 3.92 -0.86 18.08
N ASN A 50 4.11 0.19 18.88
CA ASN A 50 3.58 0.30 20.24
C ASN A 50 2.30 1.15 20.33
N GLU A 51 1.77 1.64 19.20
CA GLU A 51 0.53 2.41 19.18
C GLU A 51 -0.68 1.49 19.43
N GLU A 52 -1.59 1.92 20.32
CA GLU A 52 -2.73 1.10 20.76
C GLU A 52 -3.75 0.87 19.63
N PHE A 53 -3.97 1.88 18.78
CA PHE A 53 -5.06 1.88 17.80
C PHE A 53 -4.63 1.53 16.37
N ALA A 54 -3.36 1.76 16.04
CA ALA A 54 -2.84 1.53 14.69
C ALA A 54 -1.36 1.16 14.72
N PRO A 55 -1.00 0.00 15.33
CA PRO A 55 0.37 -0.48 15.30
C PRO A 55 0.78 -0.79 13.86
N GLY A 56 1.89 -0.21 13.43
CA GLY A 56 2.29 -0.36 12.04
C GLY A 56 3.64 0.21 11.67
N VAL A 57 3.96 0.09 10.38
CA VAL A 57 5.18 0.61 9.78
C VAL A 57 4.80 1.40 8.54
N ALA A 58 5.27 2.64 8.45
CA ALA A 58 5.13 3.44 7.25
C ALA A 58 6.33 3.21 6.33
N VAL A 59 6.05 3.01 5.05
CA VAL A 59 7.02 2.70 4.02
C VAL A 59 6.89 3.71 2.88
N SER A 60 8.01 4.31 2.52
CA SER A 60 8.14 5.09 1.28
C SER A 60 8.46 4.17 0.12
N MET A 61 7.68 4.28 -0.95
CA MET A 61 7.86 3.52 -2.19
C MET A 61 8.70 4.33 -3.17
N ASP A 62 9.48 3.66 -4.03
CA ASP A 62 10.45 4.32 -4.93
C ASP A 62 9.79 5.24 -5.98
N THR A 63 8.49 5.11 -6.19
CA THR A 63 7.73 5.77 -7.26
C THR A 63 6.52 6.45 -6.67
N GLY A 64 6.44 7.77 -6.89
CA GLY A 64 5.57 8.61 -6.08
C GLY A 64 4.38 9.25 -6.76
N ILE A 65 4.49 9.65 -8.03
CA ILE A 65 3.43 10.43 -8.68
C ILE A 65 3.27 9.95 -10.12
N PHE A 66 2.05 9.58 -10.47
CA PHE A 66 1.68 9.06 -11.78
C PHE A 66 0.63 9.97 -12.42
N PRO A 67 0.84 10.45 -13.66
CA PRO A 67 -0.18 11.21 -14.34
C PRO A 67 -1.40 10.33 -14.61
N ILE A 68 -2.59 10.89 -14.42
CA ILE A 68 -3.86 10.29 -14.84
C ILE A 68 -4.59 11.27 -15.77
N SER A 69 -5.64 10.78 -16.44
CA SER A 69 -6.50 11.63 -17.27
C SER A 69 -7.05 12.87 -16.53
N ASN A 70 -7.42 13.90 -17.28
CA ASN A 70 -8.00 15.16 -16.78
C ASN A 70 -7.06 16.09 -16.00
N GLY A 71 -5.75 15.96 -16.19
CA GLY A 71 -4.75 16.84 -15.56
C GLY A 71 -4.55 16.58 -14.07
N LYS A 72 -5.07 15.46 -13.56
CA LYS A 72 -4.83 14.97 -12.20
C LYS A 72 -3.60 14.06 -12.16
N SER A 73 -3.11 13.78 -10.97
CA SER A 73 -2.05 12.80 -10.72
C SER A 73 -2.38 11.91 -9.54
N LEU A 74 -2.06 10.62 -9.63
CA LEU A 74 -2.14 9.67 -8.53
C LEU A 74 -0.80 9.62 -7.78
N ARG A 75 -0.82 10.01 -6.52
CA ARG A 75 0.28 9.86 -5.59
C ARG A 75 0.23 8.50 -4.90
N ALA A 76 1.34 7.79 -4.95
CA ALA A 76 1.49 6.41 -4.51
C ALA A 76 2.91 6.16 -3.93
N ASP A 77 3.51 7.16 -3.29
CA ASP A 77 4.82 7.08 -2.63
C ASP A 77 4.76 6.54 -1.19
N TYR A 78 3.57 6.32 -0.63
CA TYR A 78 3.38 6.01 0.78
C TYR A 78 2.51 4.78 0.99
N LEU A 79 2.97 3.87 1.84
CA LEU A 79 2.20 2.74 2.34
C LEU A 79 2.26 2.66 3.87
N PHE A 80 1.15 2.28 4.49
CA PHE A 80 1.11 1.92 5.90
C PHE A 80 0.80 0.44 6.05
N LEU A 81 1.73 -0.30 6.65
CA LEU A 81 1.61 -1.72 6.93
C LEU A 81 1.03 -1.90 8.33
N ASN A 82 -0.19 -2.42 8.43
CA ASN A 82 -0.79 -2.71 9.74
C ASN A 82 -0.15 -3.99 10.28
N ILE A 83 0.57 -3.88 11.39
CA ILE A 83 1.30 -4.99 12.00
C ILE A 83 0.54 -5.42 13.25
N ARG A 84 0.05 -6.67 13.28
CA ARG A 84 -0.58 -7.20 14.48
C ARG A 84 0.49 -7.40 15.57
N PRO A 85 0.12 -7.32 16.86
CA PRO A 85 1.05 -7.62 17.94
C PRO A 85 1.73 -9.00 17.80
N SER A 86 1.01 -10.00 17.26
CA SER A 86 1.54 -11.35 16.98
C SER A 86 2.67 -11.36 15.94
N ASP A 87 2.66 -10.42 15.01
CA ASP A 87 3.56 -10.38 13.86
C ASP A 87 4.70 -9.39 14.10
N SER A 88 4.63 -8.63 15.21
CA SER A 88 5.59 -7.58 15.56
C SER A 88 7.03 -8.06 15.70
N SER A 89 7.27 -9.35 15.99
CA SER A 89 8.61 -9.90 16.15
C SER A 89 9.48 -9.76 14.91
N ASP A 90 8.89 -9.92 13.73
CA ASP A 90 9.58 -9.87 12.44
C ASP A 90 10.09 -8.45 12.14
N TRP A 91 9.41 -7.45 12.71
CA TRP A 91 9.67 -6.03 12.53
C TRP A 91 10.58 -5.43 13.61
N LYS A 92 10.84 -6.12 14.72
CA LYS A 92 11.62 -5.59 15.86
C LYS A 92 13.04 -5.14 15.51
N ASN A 93 13.65 -5.77 14.51
CA ASN A 93 15.02 -5.47 14.10
C ASN A 93 15.09 -4.40 12.99
N CYS A 94 13.95 -4.04 12.40
CA CYS A 94 13.89 -3.01 11.38
C CYS A 94 14.09 -1.62 11.97
N LYS A 95 14.68 -0.72 11.18
CA LYS A 95 14.94 0.68 11.55
C LYS A 95 14.41 1.61 10.48
N ILE A 96 14.12 2.84 10.88
CA ILE A 96 13.85 3.92 9.94
C ILE A 96 15.07 4.09 9.02
N GLY A 97 14.83 4.17 7.72
CA GLY A 97 15.84 4.19 6.67
C GLY A 97 16.17 2.83 6.07
N ASP A 98 15.75 1.71 6.69
CA ASP A 98 15.98 0.39 6.13
C ASP A 98 15.14 0.20 4.87
N ARG A 99 15.80 -0.27 3.79
CA ARG A 99 15.10 -0.81 2.63
C ARG A 99 14.67 -2.24 2.93
N ILE A 100 13.37 -2.48 2.86
CA ILE A 100 12.78 -3.79 3.11
C ILE A 100 12.10 -4.32 1.86
N ARG A 101 12.11 -5.65 1.71
CA ARG A 101 11.12 -6.36 0.92
C ARG A 101 10.12 -6.96 1.90
N PHE A 102 8.84 -6.88 1.58
CA PHE A 102 7.79 -7.40 2.44
C PHE A 102 6.72 -8.09 1.62
N ARG A 103 6.01 -8.99 2.28
CA ARG A 103 4.79 -9.60 1.79
C ARG A 103 3.62 -9.09 2.64
N ALA A 104 2.52 -8.73 1.99
CA ALA A 104 1.32 -8.26 2.68
C ALA A 104 0.06 -8.71 1.93
N LYS A 105 -1.07 -8.68 2.62
CA LYS A 105 -2.39 -8.95 2.06
C LYS A 105 -3.17 -7.65 1.95
N ILE A 106 -3.69 -7.38 0.76
CA ILE A 106 -4.66 -6.28 0.59
C ILE A 106 -5.98 -6.75 1.18
N SER A 107 -6.48 -6.08 2.20
CA SER A 107 -7.77 -6.44 2.78
C SER A 107 -8.46 -5.25 3.44
N ARG A 108 -9.76 -5.38 3.63
CA ARG A 108 -10.57 -4.46 4.44
C ARG A 108 -10.52 -4.78 5.94
N ALA A 109 -9.81 -5.84 6.33
CA ALA A 109 -9.93 -6.43 7.66
C ALA A 109 -8.98 -5.77 8.69
N LEU A 110 -9.54 -4.94 9.58
CA LEU A 110 -8.97 -4.42 10.84
C LEU A 110 -8.11 -3.15 10.78
N GLY A 111 -8.71 -2.00 10.45
CA GLY A 111 -8.05 -0.70 10.53
C GLY A 111 -8.94 0.41 9.98
N PRO A 112 -8.53 1.69 10.03
CA PRO A 112 -9.35 2.79 9.51
C PRO A 112 -9.40 2.82 7.98
N PHE A 113 -8.54 2.06 7.29
CA PHE A 113 -8.39 2.13 5.83
C PHE A 113 -9.16 0.98 5.13
N PRO A 114 -9.89 1.28 4.03
CA PRO A 114 -10.44 0.24 3.16
C PRO A 114 -9.31 -0.49 2.42
N GLY A 115 -9.62 -1.59 1.72
CA GLY A 115 -8.61 -2.35 0.97
C GLY A 115 -7.85 -1.48 -0.02
N VAL A 116 -8.58 -0.65 -0.78
CA VAL A 116 -8.07 0.43 -1.62
C VAL A 116 -8.94 1.68 -1.41
N GLN A 117 -8.31 2.84 -1.21
CA GLN A 117 -8.93 4.16 -1.16
C GLN A 117 -8.19 5.14 -2.08
N LEU A 118 -8.93 6.08 -2.63
CA LEU A 118 -8.46 7.21 -3.42
C LEU A 118 -8.93 8.49 -2.72
N SER A 119 -8.03 9.15 -2.00
CA SER A 119 -8.36 10.42 -1.35
C SER A 119 -8.20 11.56 -2.35
N GLU A 120 -9.30 12.24 -2.67
CA GLU A 120 -9.31 13.46 -3.48
C GLU A 120 -9.59 14.69 -2.60
N PHE A 121 -8.96 15.81 -2.89
CA PHE A 121 -9.25 17.10 -2.26
C PHE A 121 -9.77 18.06 -3.35
N ASP A 122 -10.84 18.82 -3.06
CA ASP A 122 -11.57 19.60 -4.09
C ASP A 122 -10.69 20.59 -4.89
N ASP A 123 -9.61 21.08 -4.28
CA ASP A 123 -8.69 22.07 -4.86
C ASP A 123 -7.32 21.48 -5.25
N ASP A 124 -7.11 20.16 -5.10
CA ASP A 124 -5.83 19.50 -5.38
C ASP A 124 -5.92 18.61 -6.63
N PRO A 125 -5.07 18.80 -7.64
CA PRO A 125 -4.97 17.85 -8.76
C PRO A 125 -4.43 16.47 -8.32
N GLU A 126 -3.90 16.35 -7.11
CA GLU A 126 -3.36 15.11 -6.56
C GLU A 126 -4.45 14.23 -5.91
N ILE A 127 -4.51 12.97 -6.34
CA ILE A 127 -5.25 11.88 -5.72
C ILE A 127 -4.27 11.05 -4.92
N ILE A 128 -4.55 10.73 -3.67
CA ILE A 128 -3.67 9.89 -2.84
C ILE A 128 -4.20 8.45 -2.83
N LEU A 129 -3.36 7.50 -3.22
CA LEU A 129 -3.64 6.07 -3.07
C LEU A 129 -3.39 5.64 -1.63
N MET A 130 -4.39 5.05 -0.99
CA MET A 130 -4.28 4.44 0.33
C MET A 130 -4.65 2.96 0.26
N LEU A 131 -3.89 2.11 0.94
CA LEU A 131 -4.11 0.67 0.95
C LEU A 131 -4.24 0.11 2.37
N GLY A 132 -5.23 -0.74 2.58
CA GLY A 132 -5.35 -1.56 3.77
C GLY A 132 -4.49 -2.82 3.65
N LEU A 133 -3.30 -2.80 4.26
CA LEU A 133 -2.33 -3.90 4.20
C LEU A 133 -2.22 -4.64 5.54
N TYR A 134 -2.33 -5.96 5.51
CA TYR A 134 -2.36 -6.87 6.67
C TYR A 134 -1.53 -8.12 6.45
N GLU A 135 -1.40 -8.97 7.49
CA GLU A 135 -0.59 -10.21 7.42
C GLU A 135 0.83 -9.90 6.91
N CYS A 136 1.38 -8.78 7.38
CA CYS A 136 2.59 -8.17 6.85
C CYS A 136 3.84 -8.85 7.42
N GLN A 137 4.69 -9.35 6.54
CA GLN A 137 5.92 -10.07 6.89
C GLN A 137 7.10 -9.46 6.14
N THR A 138 8.19 -9.19 6.85
CA THR A 138 9.46 -8.83 6.21
C THR A 138 10.06 -10.06 5.54
N MET A 139 10.57 -9.90 4.32
CA MET A 139 11.29 -10.95 3.62
C MET A 139 12.79 -10.71 3.83
N HIS A 140 13.43 -11.56 4.63
CA HIS A 140 14.88 -11.54 4.74
C HIS A 140 15.48 -12.05 3.43
N SER A 141 16.44 -11.30 2.88
CA SER A 141 17.32 -11.85 1.85
C SER A 141 18.35 -12.69 2.59
N ASP A 142 18.36 -14.01 2.35
CA ASP A 142 19.41 -14.91 2.81
C ASP A 142 20.80 -14.46 2.30
#